data_AF-A0A0S1B2L9-F1
#
_entry.id   AF-A0A0S1B2L9-F1
#
_cell.length_a   1.000
_cell.length_b   1.000
_cell.length_c   1.000
_cell.angle_alpha   90.00
_cell.angle_beta   90.00
_cell.angle_gamma   90.00
#
_symmetry.space_group_name_H-M   'P 1'
#
loop_
_entity.id
_entity.type
_entity.pdbx_description
1 polymer ?
#
loop_
_entity_poly.entity_id
_entity_poly.type
_entity_poly.pdbx_seq_one_letter_code
_entity_poly.pdbx_strand_id
1 'polypeptide(L)'
;MTANVQRTFVLTLLVLLMVGTRINHFAPIPDASWAVFFIGGFYLRSWTRWAFPLLMALAVAVDWAVISGQGMDFWAHYCVSAGYWALVPAYFAMWAGGMLLRRAYTGASWRALGLFAATLVGAVVVCHLFAQGASTGPAKSSPSRPSPAGSRTTPTGCCRTCAPRPCTPAWRRWHRSPPRRSRASRPPTASRTERPRTMGNRLSRIYTRTGDDGSTGLGDGSRTGKDSLRVNAYGTVDEANSAIGVLLAVALPDDVRALLTTIQHQLFDLGGELCIPGHAAIQAADIDALERHLDRYNDDLPPLKDFILPAGGEAAARCHLARTIVRRAEREAVALSRVEAVRGEAVRYLNRLSDLLFVLARVLARADGHGEVLWNHERRHG
;
A
#
# COMPACT_ATOMS: atom_id res chain seq x y z
N MET A 1 23.09 -45.11 20.81
CA MET A 1 23.52 -43.95 19.98
C MET A 1 24.54 -43.13 20.77
N THR A 2 25.66 -42.75 20.17
CA THR A 2 26.57 -41.79 20.82
C THR A 2 25.92 -40.41 20.89
N ALA A 3 26.31 -39.57 21.85
CA ALA A 3 25.75 -38.22 21.99
C ALA A 3 25.91 -37.38 20.69
N ASN A 4 26.94 -37.65 19.90
CA ASN A 4 27.14 -37.01 18.60
C ASN A 4 26.15 -37.52 17.54
N VAL A 5 25.88 -38.83 17.48
CA VAL A 5 24.88 -39.40 16.54
C VAL A 5 23.48 -38.84 16.80
N GLN A 6 23.09 -38.71 18.07
CA GLN A 6 21.80 -38.12 18.43
C GLN A 6 21.72 -36.63 18.03
N ARG A 7 22.80 -35.86 18.23
CA ARG A 7 22.86 -34.45 17.83
C ARG A 7 22.82 -34.28 16.32
N THR A 8 23.54 -35.12 15.57
CA THR A 8 23.47 -35.13 14.11
C THR A 8 22.05 -35.41 13.64
N PHE A 9 21.39 -36.43 14.22
CA PHE A 9 20.00 -36.75 13.89
C PHE A 9 19.05 -35.58 14.16
N VAL A 10 19.15 -34.93 15.32
CA VAL A 10 18.34 -33.75 15.65
C VAL A 10 18.61 -32.60 14.67
N LEU A 11 19.87 -32.31 14.35
CA LEU A 11 20.23 -31.26 13.40
C LEU A 11 19.65 -31.56 12.00
N THR A 12 19.74 -32.81 11.53
CA THR A 12 19.14 -33.22 10.25
C THR A 12 17.63 -33.01 10.24
N LEU A 13 16.93 -33.38 11.32
CA LEU A 13 15.49 -33.18 11.43
C LEU A 13 15.12 -31.68 11.40
N LEU A 14 15.87 -30.85 12.13
CA LEU A 14 15.67 -29.40 12.16
C LEU A 14 15.92 -28.75 10.80
N VAL A 15 16.94 -29.20 10.07
CA VAL A 15 17.24 -28.78 8.69
C VAL A 15 16.06 -29.11 7.77
N LEU A 16 15.55 -30.35 7.81
CA LEU A 16 14.42 -30.78 6.98
C LEU A 16 13.15 -29.98 7.29
N LEU A 17 12.85 -29.77 8.58
CA LEU A 17 11.70 -28.98 9.01
C LEU A 17 11.80 -27.52 8.54
N MET A 18 13.00 -26.93 8.65
CA MET A 18 13.22 -25.55 8.22
C MET A 18 13.04 -25.40 6.71
N VAL A 19 13.61 -26.30 5.91
CA VAL A 19 13.42 -26.28 4.45
C VAL A 19 11.95 -26.46 4.08
N GLY A 20 11.27 -27.47 4.63
CA GLY A 20 9.88 -27.78 4.28
C GLY A 20 8.86 -26.69 4.65
N THR A 21 9.10 -25.96 5.74
CA THR A 21 8.19 -24.87 6.17
C THR A 21 8.54 -23.53 5.54
N ARG A 22 9.83 -23.27 5.30
CA ARG A 22 10.30 -21.98 4.78
C ARG A 22 10.13 -21.82 3.26
N ILE A 23 10.06 -22.93 2.50
CA ILE A 23 9.63 -22.89 1.09
C ILE A 23 8.20 -22.36 0.95
N ASN A 24 7.37 -22.60 1.97
CA ASN A 24 5.95 -22.24 1.99
C ASN A 24 5.68 -20.91 2.71
N HIS A 25 6.65 -19.98 2.78
CA HIS A 25 6.52 -18.72 3.52
C HIS A 25 5.29 -17.87 3.10
N PHE A 26 4.72 -18.12 1.93
CA PHE A 26 3.52 -17.46 1.39
C PHE A 26 2.24 -18.32 1.43
N ALA A 27 2.30 -19.52 2.01
CA ALA A 27 1.17 -20.44 2.13
C ALA A 27 0.54 -20.35 3.55
N PRO A 28 -0.65 -20.94 3.79
CA PRO A 28 -1.37 -20.85 5.08
C PRO A 28 -0.65 -21.49 6.28
N ILE A 29 0.44 -22.24 6.05
CA ILE A 29 1.18 -22.92 7.10
C ILE A 29 2.25 -21.96 7.62
N PRO A 30 2.18 -21.51 8.89
CA PRO A 30 3.16 -20.59 9.44
C PRO A 30 4.57 -21.20 9.46
N ASP A 31 5.58 -20.36 9.28
CA ASP A 31 6.97 -20.81 9.26
C ASP A 31 7.40 -21.34 10.63
N ALA A 32 8.08 -22.48 10.66
CA ALA A 32 8.51 -23.11 11.93
C ALA A 32 9.87 -22.59 12.43
N SER A 33 10.40 -21.51 11.85
CA SER A 33 11.78 -21.06 12.07
C SER A 33 12.05 -20.78 13.55
N TRP A 34 11.12 -20.12 14.24
CA TRP A 34 11.28 -19.80 15.66
C TRP A 34 11.38 -21.06 16.54
N ALA A 35 10.55 -22.06 16.25
CA ALA A 35 10.59 -23.36 16.92
C ALA A 35 11.91 -24.09 16.63
N VAL A 36 12.37 -24.07 15.37
CA VAL A 36 13.64 -24.69 14.96
C VAL A 36 14.82 -24.13 15.76
N PHE A 37 14.92 -22.81 15.88
CA PHE A 37 16.02 -22.18 16.62
C PHE A 37 15.91 -22.40 18.13
N PHE A 38 14.71 -22.39 18.70
CA PHE A 38 14.50 -22.68 20.13
C PHE A 38 14.86 -24.13 20.48
N ILE A 39 14.38 -25.10 19.70
CA ILE A 39 14.67 -26.53 19.86
C ILE A 39 16.17 -26.79 19.63
N GLY A 40 16.77 -26.13 18.64
CA GLY A 40 18.20 -26.15 18.39
C GLY A 40 19.00 -25.68 19.61
N GLY A 41 18.61 -24.57 20.22
CA GLY A 41 19.21 -24.07 21.46
C GLY A 41 19.14 -25.07 22.61
N PHE A 42 18.05 -25.84 22.71
CA PHE A 42 17.87 -26.84 23.77
C PHE A 42 18.74 -28.10 23.56
N TYR A 43 18.71 -28.70 22.36
CA TYR A 43 19.39 -29.98 22.09
C TYR A 43 20.83 -29.85 21.56
N LEU A 44 21.14 -28.76 20.86
CA LEU A 44 22.42 -28.53 20.18
C LEU A 44 23.29 -27.47 20.86
N ARG A 45 23.03 -27.15 22.14
CA ARG A 45 23.78 -26.14 22.92
C ARG A 45 25.30 -26.26 22.81
N SER A 46 25.86 -27.46 22.90
CA SER A 46 27.31 -27.70 22.78
C SER A 46 27.87 -27.47 21.37
N TRP A 47 26.99 -27.47 20.36
CA TRP A 47 27.30 -27.25 18.94
C TRP A 47 26.93 -25.85 18.47
N THR A 48 26.54 -24.93 19.37
CA THR A 48 26.08 -23.57 19.03
C THR A 48 26.96 -22.88 17.99
N ARG A 49 28.29 -22.94 18.15
CA ARG A 49 29.26 -22.30 17.22
C ARG A 49 29.19 -22.78 15.76
N TRP A 50 28.61 -23.95 15.50
CA TRP A 50 28.51 -24.53 14.16
C TRP A 50 27.05 -24.71 13.71
N ALA A 51 26.20 -25.24 14.59
CA ALA A 51 24.80 -25.53 14.28
C ALA A 51 23.97 -24.26 14.07
N PHE A 52 24.17 -23.21 14.88
CA PHE A 52 23.44 -21.96 14.72
C PHE A 52 23.81 -21.25 13.41
N PRO A 53 25.11 -21.01 13.08
CA PRO A 53 25.47 -20.44 11.79
C PRO A 53 25.03 -21.27 10.60
N LEU A 54 25.08 -22.61 10.70
CA LEU A 54 24.60 -23.51 9.63
C LEU A 54 23.11 -23.32 9.37
N LEU A 55 22.28 -23.32 10.41
CA LEU A 55 20.84 -23.10 10.28
C LEU A 55 20.53 -21.69 9.77
N MET A 56 21.28 -20.68 10.21
CA MET A 56 21.14 -19.31 9.72
C MET A 56 21.50 -19.20 8.22
N ALA A 57 22.60 -19.82 7.79
CA ALA A 57 23.01 -19.82 6.39
C ALA A 57 22.00 -20.56 5.52
N LEU A 58 21.48 -21.70 5.99
CA LEU A 58 20.44 -22.45 5.30
C LEU A 58 19.13 -21.65 5.19
N ALA A 59 18.73 -20.97 6.26
CA ALA A 59 17.61 -20.05 6.28
C ALA A 59 17.72 -18.97 5.19
N VAL A 60 18.88 -18.31 5.11
CA VAL A 60 19.19 -17.31 4.09
C VAL A 60 19.19 -17.91 2.68
N ALA A 61 19.73 -19.13 2.52
CA ALA A 61 19.81 -19.80 1.22
C ALA A 61 18.42 -20.22 0.70
N VAL A 62 17.53 -20.67 1.58
CA VAL A 62 16.13 -21.00 1.21
C VAL A 62 15.39 -19.73 0.80
N ASP A 63 15.51 -18.64 1.56
CA ASP A 63 14.91 -17.36 1.19
C ASP A 63 15.42 -16.89 -0.17
N TRP A 64 16.73 -16.96 -0.40
CA TRP A 64 17.34 -16.65 -1.69
C TRP A 64 16.78 -17.49 -2.84
N ALA A 65 16.65 -18.81 -2.65
CA ALA A 65 16.16 -19.72 -3.68
C ALA A 65 14.69 -19.47 -4.02
N VAL A 66 13.84 -19.29 -3.00
CA VAL A 66 12.39 -19.01 -3.17
C VAL A 66 12.18 -17.68 -3.89
N ILE A 67 12.87 -16.63 -3.45
CA ILE A 67 12.74 -15.27 -4.01
C ILE A 67 13.28 -15.21 -5.44
N SER A 68 14.45 -15.80 -5.69
CA SER A 68 15.02 -15.87 -7.04
C SER A 68 14.15 -16.68 -8.00
N GLY A 69 13.52 -17.75 -7.50
CA GLY A 69 12.56 -18.56 -8.26
C GLY A 69 11.28 -17.79 -8.66
N GLN A 70 10.94 -16.71 -7.94
CA GLN A 70 9.83 -15.82 -8.26
C GLN A 70 10.22 -14.67 -9.21
N GLY A 71 11.46 -14.66 -9.74
CA GLY A 71 11.95 -13.64 -10.66
C GLY A 71 12.35 -12.32 -9.99
N MET A 72 12.47 -12.30 -8.66
CA MET A 72 12.93 -11.15 -7.88
C MET A 72 14.43 -11.24 -7.58
N ASP A 73 15.16 -10.12 -7.66
CA ASP A 73 16.56 -10.09 -7.24
C ASP A 73 16.67 -10.03 -5.71
N PHE A 74 17.01 -11.16 -5.09
CA PHE A 74 17.21 -11.26 -3.63
C PHE A 74 18.14 -10.17 -3.10
N TRP A 75 19.20 -9.85 -3.84
CA TRP A 75 20.18 -8.86 -3.40
C TRP A 75 19.65 -7.42 -3.56
N ALA A 76 18.67 -7.16 -4.44
CA ALA A 76 18.02 -5.85 -4.50
C ALA A 76 16.97 -5.65 -3.39
N HIS A 77 16.30 -6.73 -2.95
CA HIS A 77 15.21 -6.66 -1.96
C HIS A 77 15.67 -6.81 -0.50
N TYR A 78 16.75 -7.57 -0.26
CA TYR A 78 17.16 -7.94 1.11
C TYR A 78 18.59 -7.50 1.48
N CYS A 79 19.39 -6.97 0.57
CA CYS A 79 20.75 -6.56 0.90
C CYS A 79 20.81 -5.39 1.87
N VAL A 80 21.31 -5.70 3.07
CA VAL A 80 21.90 -4.75 4.02
C VAL A 80 20.92 -3.68 4.51
N SER A 81 19.61 -3.99 4.56
CA SER A 81 18.77 -3.24 5.49
C SER A 81 19.22 -3.59 6.92
N ALA A 82 19.27 -2.61 7.82
CA ALA A 82 19.56 -2.88 9.24
C ALA A 82 18.60 -3.94 9.82
N GLY A 83 17.39 -4.07 9.26
CA GLY A 83 16.40 -5.08 9.60
C GLY A 83 16.82 -6.52 9.28
N TYR A 84 17.47 -6.77 8.13
CA TYR A 84 17.94 -8.12 7.82
C TYR A 84 19.08 -8.56 8.74
N TRP A 85 19.99 -7.64 9.06
CA TRP A 85 21.04 -7.90 10.06
C TRP A 85 20.49 -8.11 11.47
N ALA A 86 19.33 -7.54 11.79
CA ALA A 86 18.65 -7.76 13.06
C ALA A 86 18.02 -9.17 13.17
N LEU A 87 17.91 -9.93 12.08
CA LEU A 87 17.48 -11.34 12.15
C LEU A 87 18.46 -12.20 12.94
N VAL A 88 19.77 -11.96 12.78
CA VAL A 88 20.80 -12.76 13.48
C VAL A 88 20.64 -12.67 15.01
N PRO A 89 20.60 -11.49 15.65
CA PRO A 89 20.36 -11.40 17.08
C PRO A 89 18.95 -11.84 17.49
N ALA A 90 17.93 -11.65 16.65
CA ALA A 90 16.57 -12.10 16.93
C ALA A 90 16.46 -13.64 17.01
N TYR A 91 16.97 -14.36 16.01
CA TYR A 91 17.03 -15.82 16.03
C TYR A 91 17.99 -16.34 17.09
N PHE A 92 19.06 -15.60 17.40
CA PHE A 92 19.93 -15.95 18.52
C PHE A 92 19.19 -15.83 19.86
N ALA A 93 18.25 -14.90 20.03
CA ALA A 93 17.41 -14.83 21.22
C ALA A 93 16.56 -16.10 21.39
N MET A 94 15.98 -16.62 20.30
CA MET A 94 15.28 -17.91 20.32
C MET A 94 16.21 -19.06 20.71
N TRP A 95 17.42 -19.10 20.14
CA TRP A 95 18.45 -20.08 20.49
C TRP A 95 18.86 -19.98 21.97
N ALA A 96 19.05 -18.76 22.48
CA ALA A 96 19.40 -18.50 23.86
C ALA A 96 18.29 -18.95 24.83
N GLY A 97 17.02 -18.74 24.48
CA GLY A 97 15.87 -19.26 25.24
C GLY A 97 15.94 -20.77 25.43
N GLY A 98 16.18 -21.52 24.35
CA GLY A 98 16.37 -22.97 24.41
C GLY A 98 17.58 -23.40 25.25
N MET A 99 18.70 -22.67 25.14
CA MET A 99 19.90 -22.94 25.96
C MET A 99 19.66 -22.70 27.46
N LEU A 100 18.90 -21.65 27.80
CA LEU A 100 18.53 -21.31 29.17
C LEU A 100 17.62 -22.37 29.75
N LEU A 101 16.60 -22.79 29.00
CA LEU A 101 15.72 -23.89 29.40
C LEU A 101 16.52 -25.16 29.68
N ARG A 102 17.46 -25.51 28.80
CA ARG A 102 18.30 -26.71 28.97
C ARG A 102 19.18 -26.67 30.22
N ARG A 103 19.61 -25.49 30.71
CA ARG A 103 20.43 -25.36 31.93
C ARG A 103 19.68 -25.84 33.17
N ALA A 104 18.40 -25.54 33.25
CA ALA A 104 17.58 -25.82 34.42
C ALA A 104 16.61 -27.01 34.22
N TYR A 105 16.66 -27.66 33.06
CA TYR A 105 15.86 -28.84 32.77
C TYR A 105 16.43 -30.11 33.41
N THR A 106 15.75 -30.62 34.42
CA THR A 106 16.10 -31.88 35.12
C THR A 106 15.13 -33.03 34.84
N GLY A 107 14.05 -32.79 34.08
CA GLY A 107 13.04 -33.79 33.74
C GLY A 107 11.66 -33.17 33.48
N ALA A 108 10.74 -33.97 32.93
CA ALA A 108 9.38 -33.53 32.67
C ALA A 108 8.64 -33.30 34.00
N SER A 109 8.30 -32.04 34.28
CA SER A 109 7.61 -31.62 35.50
C SER A 109 6.84 -30.32 35.25
N TRP A 110 5.88 -29.98 36.11
CA TRP A 110 5.17 -28.70 36.05
C TRP A 110 6.11 -27.49 36.15
N ARG A 111 7.21 -27.62 36.91
CA ARG A 111 8.27 -26.60 36.98
C ARG A 111 8.99 -26.45 35.64
N ALA A 112 9.30 -27.56 34.96
CA ALA A 112 9.90 -27.53 33.64
C ALA A 112 8.97 -26.92 32.58
N LEU A 113 7.66 -27.16 32.68
CA LEU A 113 6.65 -26.54 31.81
C LEU A 113 6.56 -25.03 32.04
N GLY A 114 6.52 -24.59 33.31
CA GLY A 114 6.54 -23.16 33.65
C GLY A 114 7.81 -22.46 33.17
N LEU A 115 8.97 -23.12 33.31
CA LEU A 115 10.24 -22.63 32.80
C LEU A 115 10.28 -22.57 31.26
N PHE A 116 9.72 -23.58 30.58
CA PHE A 116 9.56 -23.57 29.12
C PHE A 116 8.73 -22.37 28.67
N ALA A 117 7.55 -22.15 29.27
CA ALA A 117 6.70 -21.01 28.95
C ALA A 117 7.42 -19.67 29.18
N ALA A 118 8.08 -19.52 30.34
CA ALA A 118 8.80 -18.28 30.67
C ALA A 118 9.97 -18.00 29.72
N THR A 119 10.78 -19.01 29.40
CA THR A 119 11.93 -18.86 28.50
C THR A 119 11.50 -18.64 27.05
N LEU A 120 10.39 -19.25 26.62
CA LEU A 120 9.82 -19.03 25.29
C LEU A 120 9.25 -17.62 25.14
N VAL A 121 8.42 -17.18 26.09
CA VAL A 121 7.85 -15.81 26.08
C VAL A 121 8.97 -14.77 26.13
N GLY A 122 9.96 -14.94 27.01
CA GLY A 122 11.10 -14.04 27.09
C GLY A 122 11.89 -13.98 25.78
N ALA A 123 12.14 -15.11 25.14
CA ALA A 123 12.84 -15.16 23.86
C ALA A 123 12.04 -14.49 22.72
N VAL A 124 10.71 -14.69 22.68
CA VAL A 124 9.81 -14.05 21.72
C VAL A 124 9.79 -12.53 21.91
N VAL A 125 9.71 -12.04 23.15
CA VAL A 125 9.76 -10.60 23.44
C VAL A 125 11.08 -10.00 22.96
N VAL A 126 12.22 -10.62 23.28
CA VAL A 126 13.53 -10.12 22.84
C VAL A 126 13.67 -10.18 21.31
N CYS A 127 13.17 -11.24 20.68
CA CYS A 127 13.10 -11.37 19.22
C CYS A 127 12.33 -10.20 18.60
N HIS A 128 11.14 -9.87 19.13
CA HIS A 128 10.35 -8.73 18.69
C HIS A 128 11.04 -7.38 18.93
N LEU A 129 11.78 -7.22 20.04
CA LEU A 129 12.54 -5.99 20.29
C LEU A 129 13.67 -5.79 19.26
N PHE A 130 14.36 -6.84 18.83
CA PHE A 130 15.33 -6.73 17.74
C PHE A 130 14.65 -6.44 16.40
N ALA A 131 13.50 -7.07 16.14
CA ALA A 131 12.72 -6.85 14.93
C ALA A 131 12.17 -5.42 14.83
N GLN A 132 11.72 -4.82 15.94
CA GLN A 132 11.18 -3.45 16.01
C GLN A 132 12.28 -2.38 16.20
N GLY A 133 13.34 -2.68 16.94
CA GLY A 133 14.45 -1.75 17.19
C GLY A 133 15.27 -1.43 15.94
N ALA A 134 15.25 -2.32 14.94
CA ALA A 134 15.81 -2.04 13.62
C ALA A 134 15.05 -0.91 12.88
N SER A 135 13.82 -0.59 13.29
CA SER A 135 13.00 0.51 12.74
C SER A 135 13.31 1.88 13.37
N THR A 136 14.04 1.92 14.51
CA THR A 136 14.26 3.12 15.33
C THR A 136 15.74 3.44 15.58
N GLY A 137 16.59 3.34 14.56
CA GLY A 137 17.97 3.86 14.59
C GLY A 137 18.00 5.41 14.52
N PRO A 138 19.06 6.08 15.02
CA PRO A 138 18.99 7.46 15.50
C PRO A 138 18.84 8.46 14.34
N ALA A 139 17.64 9.03 14.21
CA ALA A 139 17.46 10.30 13.54
C ALA A 139 18.17 11.38 14.36
N LYS A 140 19.19 12.02 13.78
CA LYS A 140 19.79 13.23 14.32
C LYS A 140 18.68 14.26 14.54
N SER A 141 18.54 14.66 15.79
CA SER A 141 17.61 15.65 16.30
C SER A 141 17.84 17.03 15.66
N SER A 142 16.75 17.74 15.41
CA SER A 142 16.71 19.20 15.42
C SER A 142 15.38 19.62 16.03
N PRO A 143 15.37 20.39 17.13
CA PRO A 143 14.14 20.74 17.83
C PRO A 143 13.55 22.03 17.22
N SER A 144 12.45 21.92 16.49
CA SER A 144 11.60 23.08 16.24
C SER A 144 10.68 23.30 17.45
N ARG A 145 10.86 24.45 18.11
CA ARG A 145 10.03 24.95 19.22
C ARG A 145 8.57 25.15 18.79
N PRO A 146 7.60 25.09 19.72
CA PRO A 146 6.23 25.51 19.47
C PRO A 146 6.12 27.04 19.61
N SER A 147 5.44 27.71 18.67
CA SER A 147 4.91 29.06 18.87
C SER A 147 3.39 28.99 19.06
N PRO A 148 2.84 29.63 20.10
CA PRO A 148 1.41 29.57 20.42
C PRO A 148 0.61 30.57 19.61
N ALA A 149 -0.64 30.20 19.32
CA ALA A 149 -1.67 31.10 18.84
C ALA A 149 -2.04 32.13 19.93
N GLY A 150 -2.27 33.38 19.51
CA GLY A 150 -2.71 34.48 20.37
C GLY A 150 -3.25 35.66 19.58
N SER A 151 -4.57 35.76 19.54
CA SER A 151 -5.44 36.82 19.03
C SER A 151 -5.06 38.27 19.40
N ARG A 152 -5.33 39.24 18.50
CA ARG A 152 -6.17 40.44 18.76
C ARG A 152 -6.25 41.47 17.60
N THR A 153 -7.49 41.74 17.16
CA THR A 153 -8.17 43.03 16.90
C THR A 153 -7.55 44.16 16.04
N THR A 154 -8.09 44.32 14.81
CA THR A 154 -8.74 45.52 14.17
C THR A 154 -8.01 46.89 14.04
N PRO A 155 -8.56 47.95 13.39
CA PRO A 155 -8.46 48.22 11.94
C PRO A 155 -8.12 49.71 11.60
N THR A 156 -7.47 50.00 10.46
CA THR A 156 -7.38 51.36 9.86
C THR A 156 -6.96 51.19 8.38
N GLY A 157 -7.71 51.65 7.38
CA GLY A 157 -7.86 53.04 6.95
C GLY A 157 -6.91 53.28 5.76
N CYS A 158 -7.36 53.14 4.50
CA CYS A 158 -7.95 54.16 3.63
C CYS A 158 -6.95 54.76 2.60
N CYS A 159 -7.45 55.04 1.39
CA CYS A 159 -6.88 55.84 0.29
C CYS A 159 -5.76 55.23 -0.58
N ARG A 160 -5.67 55.45 -1.90
CA ARG A 160 -6.56 55.95 -2.98
C ARG A 160 -5.70 55.87 -4.27
N THR A 161 -6.36 55.59 -5.39
CA THR A 161 -6.05 56.05 -6.77
C THR A 161 -4.65 55.88 -7.38
N CYS A 162 -4.58 55.13 -8.49
CA CYS A 162 -4.42 55.68 -9.85
C CYS A 162 -4.62 54.58 -10.90
N ALA A 163 -5.47 54.86 -11.89
CA ALA A 163 -5.75 54.03 -13.06
C ALA A 163 -5.16 54.71 -14.33
N PRO A 164 -5.51 54.32 -15.56
CA PRO A 164 -4.82 53.37 -16.43
C PRO A 164 -4.32 54.03 -17.75
N ARG A 165 -3.72 53.27 -18.70
CA ARG A 165 -3.75 53.42 -20.20
C ARG A 165 -2.50 52.81 -20.88
N PRO A 166 -2.47 52.60 -22.22
CA PRO A 166 -3.54 52.19 -23.15
C PRO A 166 -3.10 51.11 -24.19
N CYS A 167 -4.08 50.63 -24.96
CA CYS A 167 -3.94 49.81 -26.18
C CYS A 167 -3.49 50.61 -27.42
N THR A 168 -3.22 49.83 -28.49
CA THR A 168 -3.51 50.04 -29.94
C THR A 168 -2.27 50.03 -30.88
N PRO A 169 -2.44 49.97 -32.24
CA PRO A 169 -2.37 48.73 -33.03
C PRO A 169 -1.47 48.87 -34.29
N ALA A 170 -1.29 47.84 -35.13
CA ALA A 170 -1.22 47.99 -36.60
C ALA A 170 -0.99 46.68 -37.36
N TRP A 171 -1.52 46.69 -38.58
CA TRP A 171 -1.66 45.68 -39.60
C TRP A 171 -0.49 45.59 -40.61
N ARG A 172 -0.55 44.53 -41.45
CA ARG A 172 0.01 44.32 -42.83
C ARG A 172 1.30 43.49 -42.90
N ARG A 173 1.58 42.68 -43.94
CA ARG A 173 0.86 42.14 -45.13
C ARG A 173 1.91 41.23 -45.84
N TRP A 174 1.51 40.02 -46.22
CA TRP A 174 1.96 39.17 -47.36
C TRP A 174 3.41 39.20 -47.87
N HIS A 175 4.04 38.01 -47.97
CA HIS A 175 4.79 37.57 -49.16
C HIS A 175 4.71 36.04 -49.35
N ARG A 176 4.43 35.61 -50.59
CA ARG A 176 4.37 34.21 -51.09
C ARG A 176 5.74 33.78 -51.66
N SER A 177 6.15 32.54 -51.32
CA SER A 177 6.73 31.41 -52.12
C SER A 177 7.94 31.64 -53.07
N PRO A 178 8.86 30.65 -53.33
CA PRO A 178 8.57 29.27 -53.77
C PRO A 178 9.57 28.15 -53.31
N PRO A 179 9.42 26.87 -53.76
CA PRO A 179 9.99 25.68 -53.11
C PRO A 179 11.30 25.17 -53.75
N ARG A 180 12.08 24.36 -53.01
CA ARG A 180 13.20 23.57 -53.56
C ARG A 180 13.18 22.09 -53.15
N ARG A 181 12.81 21.29 -54.16
CA ARG A 181 13.28 19.95 -54.60
C ARG A 181 13.87 18.95 -53.59
N SER A 182 13.20 17.79 -53.63
CA SER A 182 13.65 16.41 -53.42
C SER A 182 15.13 16.07 -53.70
N ARG A 183 15.72 15.24 -52.84
CA ARG A 183 16.66 14.18 -53.25
C ARG A 183 16.57 12.99 -52.30
N ALA A 184 16.35 11.81 -52.88
CA ALA A 184 16.30 10.54 -52.20
C ALA A 184 17.67 9.83 -52.20
N SER A 185 17.83 8.99 -51.17
CA SER A 185 18.65 7.77 -51.02
C SER A 185 20.18 7.82 -50.95
N ARG A 186 20.70 7.36 -49.79
CA ARG A 186 21.73 6.31 -49.67
C ARG A 186 21.79 5.75 -48.22
N PRO A 187 21.72 4.41 -48.00
CA PRO A 187 22.08 3.74 -46.74
C PRO A 187 23.48 3.07 -46.88
N PRO A 188 23.99 2.29 -45.91
CA PRO A 188 23.89 2.37 -44.44
C PRO A 188 25.31 2.47 -43.79
N THR A 189 25.40 2.90 -42.52
CA THR A 189 26.54 2.54 -41.67
C THR A 189 26.04 2.08 -40.30
N ALA A 190 26.60 0.95 -39.89
CA ALA A 190 26.23 0.17 -38.73
C ALA A 190 26.70 0.79 -37.40
N SER A 191 26.08 0.26 -36.34
CA SER A 191 26.51 0.26 -34.94
C SER A 191 26.58 1.59 -34.19
N ARG A 192 25.45 1.93 -33.56
CA ARG A 192 25.50 2.30 -32.15
C ARG A 192 24.32 1.64 -31.46
N THR A 193 24.57 0.48 -30.86
CA THR A 193 23.66 -0.19 -29.93
C THR A 193 23.34 0.82 -28.83
N GLU A 194 22.18 1.45 -28.95
CA GLU A 194 21.60 2.24 -27.87
C GLU A 194 21.41 1.25 -26.72
N ARG A 195 22.18 1.43 -25.65
CA ARG A 195 21.94 0.68 -24.41
C ARG A 195 20.47 0.89 -24.07
N PRO A 196 19.69 -0.18 -23.80
CA PRO A 196 18.34 0.00 -23.32
C PRO A 196 18.44 0.91 -22.11
N ARG A 197 17.71 2.03 -22.14
CA ARG A 197 17.50 2.88 -20.96
C ARG A 197 17.02 1.93 -19.89
N THR A 198 17.89 1.62 -18.94
CA THR A 198 17.53 0.88 -17.75
C THR A 198 16.34 1.62 -17.16
N MET A 199 15.18 0.96 -17.18
CA MET A 199 13.99 1.40 -16.45
C MET A 199 14.44 1.56 -15.00
N GLY A 200 14.79 2.79 -14.63
CA GLY A 200 15.33 3.10 -13.32
C GLY A 200 14.35 2.59 -12.28
N ASN A 201 14.88 1.88 -11.28
CA ASN A 201 14.12 1.26 -10.21
C ASN A 201 12.90 2.11 -9.81
N ARG A 202 11.70 1.56 -10.03
CA ARG A 202 10.48 2.06 -9.41
C ARG A 202 10.70 2.03 -7.89
N LEU A 203 10.96 3.21 -7.31
CA LEU A 203 10.87 3.53 -5.89
C LEU A 203 11.89 2.82 -4.96
N SER A 204 13.20 3.05 -5.12
CA SER A 204 14.22 2.54 -4.16
C SER A 204 14.25 3.28 -2.81
N ARG A 205 13.67 4.49 -2.74
CA ARG A 205 13.48 5.26 -1.50
C ARG A 205 12.18 6.06 -1.61
N ILE A 206 11.21 5.78 -0.74
CA ILE A 206 9.88 6.40 -0.79
C ILE A 206 9.93 7.86 -0.31
N TYR A 207 10.69 8.15 0.75
CA TYR A 207 10.84 9.53 1.22
C TYR A 207 12.01 10.21 0.48
N THR A 208 11.70 11.30 -0.22
CA THR A 208 12.69 12.10 -0.95
C THR A 208 13.00 13.43 -0.26
N ARG A 209 12.13 13.87 0.67
CA ARG A 209 12.13 15.22 1.30
C ARG A 209 11.92 16.38 0.33
N THR A 210 11.70 16.10 -0.96
CA THR A 210 11.52 17.12 -2.00
C THR A 210 10.21 17.88 -1.88
N GLY A 211 9.30 17.49 -0.98
CA GLY A 211 8.05 18.21 -0.72
C GLY A 211 7.93 18.76 0.70
N ASP A 212 9.04 18.86 1.44
CA ASP A 212 9.05 19.40 2.81
C ASP A 212 8.75 20.91 2.84
N ASP A 213 8.90 21.59 1.70
CA ASP A 213 8.53 22.99 1.49
C ASP A 213 7.02 23.21 1.25
N GLY A 214 6.22 22.13 1.28
CA GLY A 214 4.78 22.17 1.02
C GLY A 214 4.39 21.99 -0.45
N SER A 215 5.35 21.81 -1.36
CA SER A 215 5.09 21.54 -2.78
C SER A 215 5.22 20.06 -3.14
N THR A 216 4.72 19.68 -4.31
CA THR A 216 4.82 18.31 -4.85
C THR A 216 4.99 18.34 -6.36
N GLY A 217 5.57 17.28 -6.92
CA GLY A 217 5.65 17.08 -8.36
C GLY A 217 4.37 16.43 -8.91
N LEU A 218 3.95 16.86 -10.10
CA LEU A 218 2.93 16.19 -10.91
C LEU A 218 3.60 15.20 -11.88
N GLY A 219 2.81 14.32 -12.48
CA GLY A 219 3.35 13.26 -13.35
C GLY A 219 3.88 13.76 -14.70
N ASP A 220 3.62 15.03 -15.06
CA ASP A 220 4.24 15.73 -16.19
C ASP A 220 5.59 16.39 -15.84
N GLY A 221 6.03 16.29 -14.58
CA GLY A 221 7.26 16.89 -14.06
C GLY A 221 7.12 18.34 -13.57
N SER A 222 5.95 18.95 -13.73
CA SER A 222 5.66 20.27 -13.14
C SER A 222 5.52 20.17 -11.61
N ARG A 223 5.52 21.32 -10.91
CA ARG A 223 5.36 21.37 -9.45
C ARG A 223 4.19 22.25 -9.07
N THR A 224 3.49 21.85 -8.01
CA THR A 224 2.34 22.58 -7.46
C THR A 224 2.34 22.50 -5.92
N GLY A 225 1.55 23.35 -5.27
CA GLY A 225 1.30 23.24 -3.83
C GLY A 225 0.54 21.95 -3.50
N LYS A 226 0.84 21.33 -2.36
CA LYS A 226 0.14 20.12 -1.89
C LYS A 226 -1.35 20.35 -1.58
N ASP A 227 -1.74 21.60 -1.41
CA ASP A 227 -3.11 22.07 -1.18
C ASP A 227 -3.86 22.45 -2.47
N SER A 228 -3.21 22.34 -3.64
CA SER A 228 -3.85 22.66 -4.92
C SER A 228 -5.00 21.70 -5.23
N LEU A 229 -6.01 22.20 -5.97
CA LEU A 229 -7.20 21.42 -6.32
C LEU A 229 -6.85 20.12 -7.06
N ARG A 230 -5.80 20.13 -7.88
CA ARG A 230 -5.35 18.92 -8.59
C ARG A 230 -4.84 17.86 -7.62
N VAL A 231 -4.03 18.26 -6.64
CA VAL A 231 -3.50 17.36 -5.59
C VAL A 231 -4.63 16.83 -4.71
N ASN A 232 -5.58 17.68 -4.33
CA ASN A 232 -6.75 17.26 -3.56
C ASN A 232 -7.61 16.26 -4.34
N ALA A 233 -7.80 16.45 -5.65
CA ALA A 233 -8.59 15.56 -6.49
C ALA A 233 -8.00 14.15 -6.56
N TYR A 234 -6.76 14.00 -7.03
CA TYR A 234 -6.16 12.65 -7.11
C TYR A 234 -5.84 12.06 -5.72
N GLY A 235 -5.55 12.90 -4.72
CA GLY A 235 -5.35 12.46 -3.34
C GLY A 235 -6.63 11.90 -2.71
N THR A 236 -7.79 12.49 -3.02
CA THR A 236 -9.09 11.96 -2.56
C THR A 236 -9.49 10.70 -3.32
N VAL A 237 -9.07 10.56 -4.59
CA VAL A 237 -9.20 9.29 -5.33
C VAL A 237 -8.37 8.18 -4.68
N ASP A 238 -7.15 8.49 -4.24
CA ASP A 238 -6.30 7.54 -3.48
C ASP A 238 -6.93 7.15 -2.13
N GLU A 239 -7.55 8.11 -1.43
CA GLU A 239 -8.32 7.83 -0.22
C GLU A 239 -9.53 6.93 -0.49
N ALA A 240 -10.27 7.16 -1.58
CA ALA A 240 -11.36 6.29 -2.00
C ALA A 240 -10.87 4.87 -2.30
N ASN A 241 -9.73 4.75 -2.98
CA ASN A 241 -9.09 3.47 -3.29
C ASN A 241 -8.67 2.72 -2.01
N SER A 242 -8.11 3.44 -1.04
CA SER A 242 -7.74 2.92 0.27
C SER A 242 -8.96 2.46 1.07
N ALA A 243 -10.07 3.20 1.02
CA ALA A 243 -11.32 2.80 1.66
C ALA A 243 -11.91 1.51 1.06
N ILE A 244 -11.79 1.33 -0.26
CA ILE A 244 -12.13 0.04 -0.91
C ILE A 244 -11.18 -1.07 -0.45
N GLY A 245 -9.90 -0.78 -0.23
CA GLY A 245 -8.96 -1.73 0.37
C GLY A 245 -9.37 -2.18 1.77
N VAL A 246 -9.89 -1.26 2.60
CA VAL A 246 -10.47 -1.59 3.91
C VAL A 246 -11.72 -2.47 3.77
N LEU A 247 -12.57 -2.23 2.77
CA LEU A 247 -13.71 -3.11 2.48
C LEU A 247 -13.25 -4.51 2.05
N LEU A 248 -12.23 -4.61 1.19
CA LEU A 248 -11.67 -5.90 0.74
C LEU A 248 -11.06 -6.74 1.87
N ALA A 249 -10.72 -6.13 3.01
CA ALA A 249 -10.16 -6.82 4.17
C ALA A 249 -11.19 -7.61 4.99
N VAL A 250 -12.50 -7.51 4.70
CA VAL A 250 -13.54 -8.35 5.33
C VAL A 250 -14.00 -9.48 4.43
N ALA A 251 -14.82 -10.38 4.96
CA ALA A 251 -15.49 -11.41 4.19
C ALA A 251 -16.44 -10.76 3.18
N LEU A 252 -16.38 -11.20 1.93
CA LEU A 252 -17.16 -10.69 0.81
C LEU A 252 -17.44 -11.86 -0.15
N PRO A 253 -18.57 -11.86 -0.86
CA PRO A 253 -18.77 -12.72 -2.03
C PRO A 253 -17.63 -12.57 -3.05
N ASP A 254 -17.23 -13.67 -3.69
CA ASP A 254 -16.06 -13.70 -4.58
C ASP A 254 -16.21 -12.80 -5.80
N ASP A 255 -17.43 -12.69 -6.35
CA ASP A 255 -17.75 -11.82 -7.47
C ASP A 255 -17.64 -10.33 -7.10
N VAL A 256 -18.12 -9.96 -5.91
CA VAL A 256 -17.98 -8.60 -5.36
C VAL A 256 -16.51 -8.28 -5.09
N ARG A 257 -15.75 -9.22 -4.51
CA ARG A 257 -14.31 -9.06 -4.27
C ARG A 257 -13.55 -8.82 -5.57
N ALA A 258 -13.78 -9.65 -6.58
CA ALA A 258 -13.14 -9.52 -7.89
C ALA A 258 -13.44 -8.15 -8.53
N LEU A 259 -14.71 -7.72 -8.51
CA LEU A 259 -15.11 -6.43 -9.04
C LEU A 259 -14.45 -5.27 -8.30
N LEU A 260 -14.44 -5.28 -6.97
CA LEU A 260 -13.80 -4.22 -6.17
C LEU A 260 -12.30 -4.15 -6.43
N THR A 261 -11.62 -5.29 -6.63
CA THR A 261 -10.21 -5.31 -7.05
C THR A 261 -10.03 -4.66 -8.42
N THR A 262 -10.87 -4.96 -9.41
CA THR A 262 -10.85 -4.27 -10.71
C THR A 262 -11.03 -2.76 -10.56
N ILE A 263 -11.95 -2.33 -9.69
CA ILE A 263 -12.18 -0.92 -9.40
C ILE A 263 -10.94 -0.27 -8.76
N GLN A 264 -10.20 -0.96 -7.88
CA GLN A 264 -8.96 -0.41 -7.31
C GLN A 264 -7.90 -0.12 -8.38
N HIS A 265 -7.79 -0.99 -9.40
CA HIS A 265 -6.92 -0.75 -10.56
C HIS A 265 -7.39 0.46 -11.36
N GLN A 266 -8.68 0.54 -11.68
CA GLN A 266 -9.25 1.67 -12.41
C GLN A 266 -9.12 3.00 -11.64
N LEU A 267 -9.27 3.00 -10.31
CA LEU A 267 -9.04 4.19 -9.48
C LEU A 267 -7.57 4.62 -9.46
N PHE A 268 -6.64 3.67 -9.51
CA PHE A 268 -5.22 3.99 -9.64
C PHE A 268 -4.92 4.66 -10.99
N ASP A 269 -5.49 4.13 -12.07
CA ASP A 269 -5.40 4.72 -13.41
C ASP A 269 -6.04 6.11 -13.48
N LEU A 270 -7.22 6.29 -12.85
CA LEU A 270 -7.89 7.59 -12.71
C LEU A 270 -7.03 8.59 -11.92
N GLY A 271 -6.39 8.16 -10.83
CA GLY A 271 -5.44 8.97 -10.08
C GLY A 271 -4.27 9.43 -10.95
N GLY A 272 -3.76 8.54 -11.80
CA GLY A 272 -2.74 8.87 -12.80
C GLY A 272 -3.21 9.89 -13.84
N GLU A 273 -4.42 9.72 -14.37
CA GLU A 273 -5.06 10.68 -15.30
C GLU A 273 -5.23 12.07 -14.68
N LEU A 274 -5.67 12.16 -13.41
CA LEU A 274 -5.80 13.44 -12.71
C LEU A 274 -4.43 14.06 -12.37
N CYS A 275 -3.40 13.23 -12.16
CA CYS A 275 -2.05 13.67 -11.86
C CYS A 275 -1.28 14.18 -13.09
N ILE A 276 -1.53 13.64 -14.28
CA ILE A 276 -0.83 13.98 -15.53
C ILE A 276 -1.77 14.75 -16.46
N PRO A 277 -1.65 16.08 -16.58
CA PRO A 277 -2.46 16.87 -17.50
C PRO A 277 -2.42 16.34 -18.94
N GLY A 278 -3.59 16.08 -19.53
CA GLY A 278 -3.72 15.56 -20.90
C GLY A 278 -3.55 14.05 -21.05
N HIS A 279 -3.23 13.31 -19.98
CA HIS A 279 -3.31 11.86 -19.98
C HIS A 279 -4.77 11.39 -19.95
N ALA A 280 -5.05 10.24 -20.54
CA ALA A 280 -6.37 9.66 -20.65
C ALA A 280 -6.26 8.16 -20.35
N ALA A 281 -6.76 7.75 -19.20
CA ALA A 281 -6.76 6.37 -18.75
C ALA A 281 -8.18 5.80 -18.74
N ILE A 282 -9.13 6.51 -18.09
CA ILE A 282 -10.54 6.12 -18.04
C ILE A 282 -11.22 6.33 -19.38
N GLN A 283 -11.93 5.31 -19.85
CA GLN A 283 -12.65 5.29 -21.11
C GLN A 283 -14.17 5.18 -20.90
N ALA A 284 -14.94 5.46 -21.96
CA ALA A 284 -16.39 5.27 -21.93
C ALA A 284 -16.78 3.81 -21.58
N ALA A 285 -16.01 2.84 -22.08
CA ALA A 285 -16.23 1.42 -21.80
C ALA A 285 -16.15 1.05 -20.31
N ASP A 286 -15.35 1.77 -19.52
CA ASP A 286 -15.27 1.59 -18.07
C ASP A 286 -16.55 2.05 -17.39
N ILE A 287 -17.13 3.17 -17.85
CA ILE A 287 -18.40 3.70 -17.36
C ILE A 287 -19.53 2.74 -17.71
N ASP A 288 -19.59 2.28 -18.96
CA ASP A 288 -20.59 1.30 -19.42
C ASP A 288 -20.46 -0.01 -18.62
N ALA A 289 -19.25 -0.40 -18.21
CA ALA A 289 -19.04 -1.58 -17.37
C ALA A 289 -19.61 -1.38 -15.97
N LEU A 290 -19.41 -0.22 -15.35
CA LEU A 290 -20.03 0.11 -14.06
C LEU A 290 -21.56 0.06 -14.13
N GLU A 291 -22.14 0.61 -15.21
CA GLU A 291 -23.60 0.59 -15.43
C GLU A 291 -24.13 -0.84 -15.57
N ARG A 292 -23.46 -1.70 -16.34
CA ARG A 292 -23.83 -3.13 -16.43
C ARG A 292 -23.75 -3.86 -15.09
N HIS A 293 -22.74 -3.55 -14.26
CA HIS A 293 -22.64 -4.12 -12.93
C HIS A 293 -23.75 -3.58 -12.02
N LEU A 294 -24.07 -2.30 -12.11
CA LEU A 294 -25.14 -1.66 -11.35
C LEU A 294 -26.47 -2.34 -11.65
N ASP A 295 -26.81 -2.51 -12.93
CA ASP A 295 -28.04 -3.19 -13.36
C ASP A 295 -28.08 -4.62 -12.79
N ARG A 296 -27.03 -5.41 -13.01
CA ARG A 296 -26.92 -6.80 -12.53
C ARG A 296 -27.15 -6.93 -11.02
N TYR A 297 -26.49 -6.11 -10.21
CA TYR A 297 -26.62 -6.21 -8.75
C TYR A 297 -27.92 -5.60 -8.24
N ASN A 298 -28.55 -4.72 -9.01
CA ASN A 298 -29.82 -4.11 -8.63
C ASN A 298 -31.02 -5.00 -8.98
N ASP A 299 -30.92 -5.86 -10.00
CA ASP A 299 -32.00 -6.76 -10.45
C ASP A 299 -32.53 -7.67 -9.33
N ASP A 300 -31.65 -8.21 -8.50
CA ASP A 300 -32.01 -9.11 -7.38
C ASP A 300 -32.44 -8.35 -6.11
N LEU A 301 -32.38 -7.01 -6.10
CA LEU A 301 -32.75 -6.21 -4.95
C LEU A 301 -34.22 -5.82 -4.99
N PRO A 302 -34.94 -5.91 -3.85
CA PRO A 302 -36.29 -5.36 -3.79
C PRO A 302 -36.25 -3.84 -4.02
N PRO A 303 -37.31 -3.26 -4.61
CA PRO A 303 -37.40 -1.82 -4.83
C PRO A 303 -37.18 -1.06 -3.52
N LEU A 304 -36.32 -0.04 -3.56
CA LEU A 304 -36.05 0.81 -2.41
C LEU A 304 -37.23 1.76 -2.19
N LYS A 305 -38.07 1.48 -1.19
CA LYS A 305 -39.27 2.29 -0.89
C LYS A 305 -38.99 3.45 0.07
N ASP A 306 -37.96 3.32 0.91
CA ASP A 306 -37.59 4.27 1.94
C ASP A 306 -36.08 4.54 1.93
N PHE A 307 -35.65 5.64 2.54
CA PHE A 307 -34.23 5.91 2.73
C PHE A 307 -33.61 4.86 3.66
N ILE A 308 -32.37 4.45 3.36
CA ILE A 308 -31.58 3.57 4.21
C ILE A 308 -30.53 4.36 4.98
N LEU A 309 -30.33 3.98 6.24
CA LEU A 309 -29.18 4.39 7.02
C LEU A 309 -27.93 3.64 6.54
N PRO A 310 -26.75 4.27 6.51
CA PRO A 310 -25.52 3.64 6.06
C PRO A 310 -25.02 2.63 7.10
N ALA A 311 -25.61 1.44 7.11
CA ALA A 311 -25.38 0.34 8.04
C ALA A 311 -25.78 -1.00 7.38
N GLY A 312 -25.98 -2.05 8.18
CA GLY A 312 -26.40 -3.37 7.68
C GLY A 312 -25.28 -4.42 7.70
N GLY A 313 -24.43 -4.39 8.73
CA GLY A 313 -23.26 -5.29 8.83
C GLY A 313 -21.94 -4.59 8.52
N GLU A 314 -20.84 -5.26 8.83
CA GLU A 314 -19.50 -4.67 8.71
C GLU A 314 -19.12 -4.37 7.25
N ALA A 315 -19.39 -5.31 6.34
CA ALA A 315 -19.12 -5.13 4.91
C ALA A 315 -19.95 -3.99 4.31
N ALA A 316 -21.27 -3.97 4.59
CA ALA A 316 -22.16 -2.91 4.11
C ALA A 316 -21.78 -1.52 4.64
N ALA A 317 -21.43 -1.41 5.93
CA ALA A 317 -21.01 -0.14 6.53
C ALA A 317 -19.70 0.39 5.92
N ARG A 318 -18.69 -0.48 5.73
CA ARG A 318 -17.43 -0.13 5.05
C ARG A 318 -17.69 0.28 3.60
N CYS A 319 -18.60 -0.39 2.91
CA CYS A 319 -19.01 -0.05 1.54
C CYS A 319 -19.68 1.33 1.47
N HIS A 320 -20.59 1.64 2.40
CA HIS A 320 -21.17 2.98 2.50
C HIS A 320 -20.16 4.07 2.82
N LEU A 321 -19.12 3.78 3.60
CA LEU A 321 -18.00 4.71 3.83
C LEU A 321 -17.21 4.95 2.54
N ALA A 322 -16.84 3.90 1.82
CA ALA A 322 -16.16 4.04 0.53
C ALA A 322 -16.99 4.88 -0.45
N ARG A 323 -18.31 4.64 -0.50
CA ARG A 323 -19.26 5.44 -1.30
C ARG A 323 -19.20 6.93 -0.99
N THR A 324 -19.19 7.34 0.29
CA THR A 324 -19.17 8.77 0.63
C THR A 324 -17.83 9.42 0.30
N ILE A 325 -16.73 8.67 0.37
CA ILE A 325 -15.40 9.12 -0.02
C ILE A 325 -15.31 9.26 -1.55
N VAL A 326 -15.86 8.32 -2.33
CA VAL A 326 -15.97 8.46 -3.80
C VAL A 326 -16.76 9.72 -4.18
N ARG A 327 -17.87 10.01 -3.48
CA ARG A 327 -18.62 11.26 -3.68
C ARG A 327 -17.82 12.51 -3.31
N ARG A 328 -16.86 12.40 -2.37
CA ARG A 328 -15.94 13.49 -2.07
C ARG A 328 -14.92 13.66 -3.20
N ALA A 329 -14.33 12.57 -3.69
CA ALA A 329 -13.43 12.60 -4.85
C ALA A 329 -14.11 13.22 -6.07
N GLU A 330 -15.38 12.89 -6.31
CA GLU A 330 -16.21 13.49 -7.36
C GLU A 330 -16.29 15.02 -7.21
N ARG A 331 -16.58 15.53 -6.00
CA ARG A 331 -16.66 16.97 -5.75
C ARG A 331 -15.32 17.67 -5.96
N GLU A 332 -14.21 17.06 -5.54
CA GLU A 332 -12.87 17.60 -5.78
C GLU A 332 -12.53 17.62 -7.28
N ALA A 333 -12.86 16.57 -8.02
CA ALA A 333 -12.68 16.52 -9.47
C ALA A 333 -13.53 17.57 -10.20
N VAL A 334 -14.77 17.79 -9.76
CA VAL A 334 -15.65 18.86 -10.29
C VAL A 334 -15.14 20.24 -9.92
N ALA A 335 -14.58 20.43 -8.72
CA ALA A 335 -13.97 21.70 -8.33
C ALA A 335 -12.75 22.01 -9.21
N LEU A 336 -11.89 21.01 -9.43
CA LEU A 336 -10.76 21.11 -10.36
C LEU A 336 -11.22 21.43 -11.79
N SER A 337 -12.27 20.76 -12.29
CA SER A 337 -12.75 20.95 -13.66
C SER A 337 -13.31 22.35 -13.95
N ARG A 338 -13.58 23.16 -12.92
CA ARG A 338 -14.03 24.55 -13.06
C ARG A 338 -12.88 25.51 -13.36
N VAL A 339 -11.63 25.12 -13.04
CA VAL A 339 -10.45 25.98 -13.16
C VAL A 339 -9.39 25.41 -14.10
N GLU A 340 -9.37 24.09 -14.30
CA GLU A 340 -8.41 23.39 -15.15
C GLU A 340 -9.15 22.41 -16.07
N ALA A 341 -8.50 22.04 -17.19
CA ALA A 341 -9.04 21.03 -18.08
C ALA A 341 -9.02 19.65 -17.40
N VAL A 342 -10.20 19.07 -17.23
CA VAL A 342 -10.42 17.70 -16.74
C VAL A 342 -11.37 17.00 -17.71
N ARG A 343 -11.06 15.75 -18.05
CA ARG A 343 -11.90 14.94 -18.92
C ARG A 343 -13.23 14.61 -18.23
N GLY A 344 -14.33 14.68 -18.98
CA GLY A 344 -15.67 14.41 -18.44
C GLY A 344 -15.84 12.96 -17.99
N GLU A 345 -15.07 12.04 -18.57
CA GLU A 345 -15.03 10.62 -18.22
C GLU A 345 -14.66 10.40 -16.75
N ALA A 346 -13.69 11.14 -16.22
CA ALA A 346 -13.28 11.06 -14.82
C ALA A 346 -14.44 11.34 -13.85
N VAL A 347 -15.19 12.42 -14.10
CA VAL A 347 -16.33 12.81 -13.27
C VAL A 347 -17.48 11.81 -13.41
N ARG A 348 -17.79 11.37 -14.65
CA ARG A 348 -18.85 10.38 -14.89
C ARG A 348 -18.55 9.03 -14.22
N TYR A 349 -17.29 8.58 -14.29
CA TYR A 349 -16.85 7.34 -13.66
C TYR A 349 -17.03 7.41 -12.13
N LEU A 350 -16.57 8.48 -11.48
CA LEU A 350 -16.75 8.65 -10.03
C LEU A 350 -18.24 8.70 -9.63
N ASN A 351 -19.06 9.36 -10.44
CA ASN A 351 -20.50 9.43 -10.19
C ASN A 351 -21.14 8.03 -10.24
N ARG A 352 -20.91 7.25 -11.32
CA ARG A 352 -21.42 5.87 -11.41
C ARG A 352 -20.84 4.93 -10.36
N LEU A 353 -19.57 5.08 -10.02
CA LEU A 353 -18.95 4.26 -8.98
C LEU A 353 -19.63 4.49 -7.63
N SER A 354 -20.04 5.73 -7.32
CA SER A 354 -20.77 6.00 -6.08
C SER A 354 -22.15 5.34 -6.05
N ASP A 355 -22.82 5.24 -7.20
CA ASP A 355 -24.10 4.54 -7.35
C ASP A 355 -23.91 3.02 -7.21
N LEU A 356 -22.89 2.45 -7.87
CA LEU A 356 -22.55 1.04 -7.75
C LEU A 356 -22.23 0.65 -6.30
N LEU A 357 -21.43 1.45 -5.59
CA LEU A 357 -21.12 1.18 -4.18
C LEU A 357 -22.37 1.29 -3.28
N PHE A 358 -23.36 2.09 -3.65
CA PHE A 358 -24.66 2.09 -2.95
C PHE A 358 -25.40 0.77 -3.14
N VAL A 359 -25.48 0.27 -4.38
CA VAL A 359 -26.11 -1.02 -4.70
C VAL A 359 -25.36 -2.17 -4.03
N LEU A 360 -24.03 -2.19 -4.09
CA LEU A 360 -23.21 -3.22 -3.44
C LEU A 360 -23.38 -3.22 -1.92
N ALA A 361 -23.49 -2.06 -1.27
CA ALA A 361 -23.77 -2.01 0.16
C ALA A 361 -25.10 -2.71 0.53
N ARG A 362 -26.13 -2.58 -0.32
CA ARG A 362 -27.42 -3.26 -0.15
C ARG A 362 -27.31 -4.78 -0.36
N VAL A 363 -26.52 -5.21 -1.35
CA VAL A 363 -26.24 -6.63 -1.61
C VAL A 363 -25.51 -7.24 -0.41
N LEU A 364 -24.45 -6.59 0.06
CA LEU A 364 -23.64 -7.04 1.19
C LEU A 364 -24.45 -7.12 2.49
N ALA A 365 -25.32 -6.14 2.73
CA ALA A 365 -26.18 -6.16 3.91
C ALA A 365 -27.10 -7.39 3.97
N ARG A 366 -27.55 -7.88 2.80
CA ARG A 366 -28.34 -9.11 2.70
C ARG A 366 -27.48 -10.36 2.79
N ALA A 367 -26.32 -10.37 2.15
CA ALA A 367 -25.40 -11.50 2.19
C ALA A 367 -24.95 -11.84 3.62
N ASP A 368 -24.74 -10.82 4.47
CA ASP A 368 -24.38 -11.00 5.88
C ASP A 368 -25.59 -11.30 6.79
N GLY A 369 -26.81 -11.34 6.26
CA GLY A 369 -28.03 -11.63 7.03
C GLY A 369 -28.54 -10.49 7.94
N HIS A 370 -27.84 -9.35 7.98
CA HIS A 370 -28.24 -8.19 8.78
C HIS A 370 -29.40 -7.40 8.16
N GLY A 371 -29.52 -7.42 6.83
CA GLY A 371 -30.50 -6.65 6.08
C GLY A 371 -30.20 -5.15 6.05
N GLU A 372 -30.98 -4.42 5.26
CA GLU A 372 -30.89 -2.96 5.20
C GLU A 372 -31.48 -2.33 6.46
N VAL A 373 -30.82 -1.28 6.96
CA VAL A 373 -31.35 -0.49 8.07
C VAL A 373 -32.18 0.66 7.51
N LEU A 374 -33.50 0.54 7.59
CA LEU A 374 -34.41 1.60 7.13
C LEU A 374 -34.33 2.83 8.05
N TRP A 375 -34.35 4.01 7.45
CA TRP A 375 -34.51 5.25 8.19
C TRP A 375 -35.96 5.38 8.67
N ASN A 376 -36.13 5.54 9.98
CA ASN A 376 -37.44 5.79 10.60
C ASN A 376 -37.44 7.21 11.19
N HIS A 377 -38.26 8.09 10.63
CA HIS A 377 -38.39 9.48 11.06
C HIS A 377 -38.86 9.63 12.51
N GLU A 378 -39.77 8.76 12.97
CA GLU A 378 -40.39 8.83 14.30
C GLU A 378 -39.41 8.55 15.43
N ARG A 379 -38.34 7.79 15.16
CA ARG A 379 -37.26 7.51 16.13
C ARG A 379 -36.41 8.73 16.50
N ARG A 380 -36.67 9.91 15.91
CA ARG A 380 -35.93 11.14 16.20
C ARG A 380 -36.17 11.68 17.62
N HIS A 381 -37.33 11.40 18.20
CA HIS A 381 -37.80 12.01 19.46
C HIS A 381 -37.97 10.98 20.59
N GLY A 382 -37.08 9.98 20.64
CA GLY A 382 -37.13 8.88 21.62
C GLY A 382 -37.48 9.29 23.04
#